data_AF-A0A838DY99-F1
#
_entry.id   AF-A0A838DY99-F1
#
_cell.length_a   1.000
_cell.length_b   1.000
_cell.length_c   1.000
_cell.angle_alpha   90.00
_cell.angle_beta   90.00
_cell.angle_gamma   90.00
#
_symmetry.space_group_name_H-M   'P 1'
#
loop_
_entity.id
_entity.type
_entity.pdbx_description
1 polymer ?
#
loop_
_entity_poly.entity_id
_entity_poly.type
_entity_poly.pdbx_seq_one_letter_code
_entity_poly.pdbx_strand_id
1 'polypeptide(L)'
;AYNRLGKAYSEMGQYAEARQSYAQTLKFNPNNSIARKNLDRLALLQEETVQMHTGAERIDPALFNEEPGKTTTTQLLNLASPPVLAKVGVGDKVQLQASGRSVIVRNTAGEEIGRIEPRLANRLINFMDGGNRYAAAVRNMEQGQVRLMIREEYQHPNMFGKVSFPAQGGGDTIRAYTKDSMLRYDREDEDELLNEDEYYDGTDEPDEMTEIDFEGNETEE
;
A
#
# COMPACT_ATOMS: atom_id res chain seq x y z
N ALA A 1 14.06 26.99 -9.86
CA ALA A 1 15.45 26.48 -9.77
C ALA A 1 15.88 26.25 -8.32
N TYR A 2 15.74 27.24 -7.43
CA TYR A 2 16.24 27.19 -6.05
C TYR A 2 15.82 25.97 -5.21
N ASN A 3 14.61 25.41 -5.39
CA ASN A 3 14.19 24.21 -4.65
C ASN A 3 15.07 22.99 -4.96
N ARG A 4 15.39 22.79 -6.25
CA ARG A 4 16.25 21.69 -6.70
C ARG A 4 17.70 21.90 -6.25
N LEU A 5 18.15 23.16 -6.28
CA LEU A 5 19.46 23.55 -5.78
C LEU A 5 19.60 23.28 -4.28
N GLY A 6 18.59 23.64 -3.48
CA GLY A 6 18.54 23.33 -2.05
C GLY A 6 18.59 21.83 -1.78
N LYS A 7 17.89 21.04 -2.61
CA LYS A 7 17.97 19.57 -2.54
C LYS A 7 19.38 19.07 -2.84
N ALA A 8 20.02 19.55 -3.90
CA ALA A 8 21.38 19.16 -4.26
C ALA A 8 22.38 19.46 -3.13
N TYR A 9 22.34 20.68 -2.57
CA TYR A 9 23.19 21.03 -1.44
C TYR A 9 22.91 20.17 -0.19
N SER A 10 21.65 19.84 0.08
CA SER A 10 21.31 18.95 1.20
C SER A 10 21.86 17.53 1.02
N GLU A 11 21.85 17.02 -0.22
CA GLU A 11 22.40 15.71 -0.56
C GLU A 11 23.94 15.69 -0.47
N MET A 12 24.58 16.85 -0.69
CA MET A 12 26.03 17.05 -0.54
C MET A 12 26.46 17.34 0.91
N GLY A 13 25.51 17.41 1.87
CA GLY A 13 25.80 17.77 3.26
C GLY A 13 26.06 19.27 3.50
N GLN A 14 25.90 20.11 2.48
CA GLN A 14 26.08 21.57 2.54
C GLN A 14 24.81 22.24 3.10
N TYR A 15 24.54 22.04 4.40
CA TYR A 15 23.27 22.43 5.01
C TYR A 15 23.05 23.95 5.12
N ALA A 16 24.11 24.76 5.14
CA ALA A 16 23.96 26.21 5.18
C ALA A 16 23.44 26.72 3.82
N GLU A 17 24.05 26.27 2.73
CA GLU A 17 23.71 26.60 1.35
C GLU A 17 22.35 26.02 0.95
N ALA A 18 22.04 24.82 1.44
CA ALA A 18 20.71 24.21 1.27
C ALA A 18 19.62 25.10 1.89
N ARG A 19 19.82 25.58 3.12
CA ARG A 19 18.86 26.46 3.81
C ARG A 19 18.68 27.78 3.09
N GLN A 20 19.78 28.41 2.65
CA GLN A 20 19.69 29.64 1.86
C GLN A 20 18.87 29.42 0.59
N SER A 21 19.11 28.31 -0.12
CA SER A 21 18.39 27.97 -1.35
C SER A 21 16.89 27.72 -1.11
N TYR A 22 16.53 27.01 -0.04
CA TYR A 22 15.12 26.81 0.31
C TYR A 22 14.46 28.10 0.79
N ALA A 23 15.15 28.94 1.56
CA ALA A 23 14.65 30.25 1.97
C ALA A 23 14.39 31.16 0.75
N GLN A 24 15.28 31.15 -0.23
CA GLN A 24 15.05 31.85 -1.51
C GLN A 24 13.83 31.28 -2.24
N THR A 25 13.64 29.96 -2.23
CA THR A 25 12.44 29.35 -2.81
C THR A 25 11.15 29.89 -2.17
N LEU A 26 11.12 30.03 -0.85
CA LEU A 26 9.97 30.60 -0.14
C LEU A 26 9.79 32.10 -0.36
N LYS A 27 10.86 32.86 -0.62
CA LYS A 27 10.75 34.27 -1.02
C LYS A 27 10.02 34.44 -2.35
N PHE A 28 10.34 33.60 -3.35
CA PHE A 28 9.70 33.67 -4.66
C PHE A 28 8.35 32.94 -4.72
N ASN A 29 8.21 31.86 -3.98
CA ASN A 29 6.96 31.08 -3.88
C ASN A 29 6.68 30.74 -2.41
N PRO A 30 5.98 31.62 -1.67
CA PRO A 30 5.67 31.43 -0.26
C PRO A 30 4.85 30.16 0.04
N ASN A 31 4.09 29.68 -0.95
CA ASN A 31 3.21 28.51 -0.83
C ASN A 31 3.91 27.19 -1.14
N ASN A 32 5.23 27.20 -1.39
CA ASN A 32 5.98 25.99 -1.64
C ASN A 32 6.15 25.15 -0.36
N SER A 33 5.22 24.21 -0.16
CA SER A 33 5.21 23.29 0.98
C SER A 33 6.46 22.41 1.05
N ILE A 34 7.05 22.06 -0.10
CA ILE A 34 8.27 21.22 -0.17
C ILE A 34 9.46 21.98 0.41
N ALA A 35 9.65 23.24 0.03
CA ALA A 35 10.74 24.07 0.55
C ALA A 35 10.60 24.31 2.06
N ARG A 36 9.37 24.51 2.55
CA ARG A 36 9.08 24.65 3.99
C ARG A 36 9.43 23.37 4.76
N LYS A 37 8.91 22.22 4.33
CA LYS A 37 9.20 20.90 4.92
C LYS A 37 10.71 20.62 4.99
N ASN A 38 11.45 20.96 3.93
CA ASN A 38 12.91 20.75 3.91
C ASN A 38 13.66 21.69 4.87
N LEU A 39 13.23 22.94 5.02
CA LEU A 39 13.80 23.84 6.03
C LEU A 39 13.56 23.34 7.44
N ASP A 40 12.33 22.91 7.74
CA ASP A 40 11.97 22.36 9.04
C ASP A 40 12.84 21.12 9.37
N ARG A 41 13.04 20.23 8.38
CA ARG A 41 13.94 19.08 8.49
C ARG A 41 15.39 19.49 8.75
N LEU A 42 15.90 20.49 8.04
CA LEU A 42 17.28 20.98 8.22
C LEU A 42 17.49 21.69 9.56
N ALA A 43 16.45 22.29 10.14
CA ALA A 43 16.53 22.90 11.47
C ALA A 43 16.74 21.83 12.56
N LEU A 44 16.04 20.69 12.47
CA LEU A 44 16.18 19.56 13.41
C LEU A 44 17.57 18.91 13.38
N LEU A 45 18.28 19.01 12.24
CA LEU A 45 19.62 18.45 12.07
C LEU A 45 20.74 19.37 12.60
N GLN A 46 20.44 20.59 13.02
CA GLN A 46 21.48 21.53 13.46
C GLN A 46 21.85 21.38 14.95
N GLU A 47 20.95 20.83 15.76
CA GLU A 47 21.18 20.58 17.19
C GLU A 47 22.09 19.37 17.43
N GLU A 48 22.23 18.51 16.43
CA GLU A 48 23.08 17.32 16.44
C GLU A 48 24.09 17.48 15.31
N THR A 49 25.38 17.67 15.60
CA THR A 49 26.45 17.68 14.58
C THR A 49 26.62 16.28 13.99
N VAL A 50 25.63 15.82 13.22
CA VAL A 50 25.60 14.50 12.66
C VAL A 50 25.81 14.66 11.17
N GLN A 51 26.98 14.23 10.73
CA GLN A 51 27.23 13.92 9.33
C GLN A 51 26.14 12.95 8.89
N MET A 52 25.16 13.41 8.11
CA MET A 52 24.30 12.46 7.42
C MET A 52 25.21 11.62 6.55
N HIS A 53 24.99 10.30 6.56
CA HIS A 53 25.68 9.41 5.66
C HIS A 53 25.43 9.89 4.23
N THR A 54 26.45 10.48 3.61
CA THR A 54 26.52 10.88 2.20
C THR A 54 26.45 9.68 1.25
N GLY A 55 26.03 8.53 1.75
CA GLY A 55 25.86 7.26 1.06
C GLY A 55 24.62 6.54 1.57
N ALA A 56 23.50 7.24 1.73
CA ALA A 56 22.22 6.54 1.68
C ALA A 56 22.21 5.79 0.36
N GLU A 57 22.37 4.46 0.40
CA GLU A 57 22.17 3.59 -0.77
C GLU A 57 20.79 3.91 -1.30
N ARG A 58 20.75 4.76 -2.33
CA ARG A 58 19.51 5.08 -3.02
C ARG A 58 19.08 3.81 -3.69
N ILE A 59 17.89 3.37 -3.30
CA ILE A 59 17.31 2.18 -3.85
C ILE A 59 17.09 2.38 -5.35
N ASP A 60 17.42 1.35 -6.14
CA ASP A 60 17.16 1.35 -7.55
C ASP A 60 15.68 1.65 -7.82
N PRO A 61 15.34 2.56 -8.75
CA PRO A 61 13.95 2.86 -9.10
C PRO A 61 13.14 1.61 -9.45
N ALA A 62 13.77 0.55 -9.94
CA ALA A 62 13.15 -0.74 -10.22
C ALA A 62 12.56 -1.42 -8.97
N LEU A 63 13.08 -1.17 -7.77
CA LEU A 63 12.52 -1.69 -6.52
C LEU A 63 11.14 -1.09 -6.22
N PHE A 64 10.85 0.12 -6.73
CA PHE A 64 9.57 0.80 -6.58
C PHE A 64 8.47 0.28 -7.51
N ASN A 65 8.77 -0.70 -8.35
CA ASN A 65 7.74 -1.39 -9.13
C ASN A 65 6.91 -2.26 -8.19
N GLU A 66 5.62 -1.92 -8.08
CA GLU A 66 4.66 -2.68 -7.28
C GLU A 66 4.28 -3.98 -8.00
N GLU A 67 4.99 -5.06 -7.66
CA GLU A 67 4.65 -6.40 -8.12
C GLU A 67 3.61 -7.02 -7.17
N PRO A 68 2.41 -7.42 -7.67
CA PRO A 68 1.40 -8.07 -6.85
C PRO A 68 1.96 -9.36 -6.25
N GLY A 69 1.72 -9.60 -4.96
CA GLY A 69 2.21 -10.81 -4.27
C GLY A 69 3.61 -10.70 -3.66
N LYS A 70 4.48 -9.83 -4.22
CA LYS A 70 5.89 -9.68 -3.86
C LYS A 70 6.23 -8.36 -3.18
N THR A 71 5.36 -7.38 -3.33
CA THR A 71 5.56 -6.06 -2.76
C THR A 71 4.37 -5.67 -1.88
N THR A 72 4.65 -4.98 -0.77
CA THR A 72 3.63 -4.35 0.07
C THR A 72 4.07 -2.97 0.53
N THR A 73 3.10 -2.12 0.88
CA THR A 73 3.35 -0.85 1.57
C THR A 73 2.76 -0.93 2.97
N THR A 74 3.53 -0.52 3.98
CA THR A 74 3.10 -0.55 5.39
C THR A 74 3.47 0.74 6.10
N GLN A 75 2.73 1.10 7.14
CA GLN A 75 3.03 2.23 8.02
C GLN A 75 3.87 1.74 9.20
N LEU A 76 4.86 2.56 9.59
CA LEU A 76 5.62 2.32 10.80
C LEU A 76 4.88 2.80 12.05
N LEU A 77 4.98 2.00 13.09
CA LEU A 77 4.53 2.28 14.45
C LEU A 77 5.74 2.65 15.33
N ASN A 78 5.51 3.35 16.44
CA ASN A 78 6.52 3.75 17.41
C ASN A 78 7.75 4.39 16.75
N LEU A 79 7.52 5.52 16.08
CA LEU A 79 8.56 6.23 15.36
C LEU A 79 9.65 6.75 16.29
N ALA A 80 10.87 6.83 15.75
CA ALA A 80 12.02 7.40 16.41
C ALA A 80 11.88 8.91 16.70
N SER A 81 12.85 9.45 17.43
CA SER A 81 12.91 10.88 17.71
C SER A 81 13.03 11.71 16.41
N PRO A 82 12.51 12.95 16.40
CA PRO A 82 12.57 13.82 15.22
C PRO A 82 13.96 13.99 14.58
N PRO A 83 15.08 14.07 15.34
CA PRO A 83 16.42 14.14 14.75
C PRO A 83 16.79 12.90 13.92
N VAL A 84 16.46 11.69 14.39
CA VAL A 84 16.72 10.44 13.66
C VAL A 84 15.89 10.37 12.39
N LEU A 85 14.61 10.75 12.46
CA LEU A 85 13.74 10.81 11.28
C LEU A 85 14.21 11.87 10.27
N ALA A 86 14.80 12.97 10.74
CA ALA A 86 15.37 13.99 9.88
C ALA A 86 16.61 13.49 9.13
N LYS A 87 17.33 12.48 9.65
CA LYS A 87 18.47 11.84 8.95
C LYS A 87 18.03 10.93 7.80
N VAL A 88 16.81 10.40 7.85
CA VAL A 88 16.26 9.47 6.84
C VAL A 88 15.44 10.23 5.80
N GLY A 89 15.60 9.91 4.52
CA GLY A 89 14.91 10.51 3.39
C GLY A 89 13.99 9.52 2.66
N VAL A 90 13.09 10.07 1.83
CA VAL A 90 12.31 9.26 0.89
C VAL A 90 13.24 8.69 -0.18
N GLY A 91 13.15 7.39 -0.42
CA GLY A 91 14.05 6.65 -1.32
C GLY A 91 15.20 5.94 -0.62
N ASP A 92 15.42 6.22 0.67
CA ASP A 92 16.52 5.61 1.41
C ASP A 92 16.21 4.15 1.74
N LYS A 93 17.26 3.32 1.63
CA LYS A 93 17.22 1.92 2.04
C LYS A 93 17.20 1.79 3.55
N VAL A 94 16.38 0.86 4.02
CA VAL A 94 16.27 0.51 5.44
C VAL A 94 16.47 -0.99 5.63
N GLN A 95 17.00 -1.35 6.79
CA GLN A 95 17.19 -2.74 7.17
C GLN A 95 16.04 -3.22 8.05
N LEU A 96 15.54 -4.42 7.75
CA LEU A 96 14.52 -5.10 8.54
C LEU A 96 15.22 -6.07 9.49
N GLN A 97 15.03 -5.91 10.80
CA GLN A 97 15.57 -6.80 11.81
C GLN A 97 14.43 -7.46 12.60
N ALA A 98 14.35 -8.78 12.54
CA ALA A 98 13.44 -9.54 13.39
C ALA A 98 13.91 -9.50 14.85
N SER A 99 13.01 -9.12 15.75
CA SER A 99 13.21 -9.12 17.20
C SER A 99 12.00 -9.75 17.87
N GLY A 100 12.11 -11.05 18.18
CA GLY A 100 11.02 -11.85 18.72
C GLY A 100 9.83 -11.91 17.75
N ARG A 101 8.69 -11.32 18.15
CA ARG A 101 7.45 -11.25 17.36
C ARG A 101 7.26 -9.92 16.62
N SER A 102 8.27 -9.06 16.61
CA SER A 102 8.24 -7.74 15.99
C SER A 102 9.37 -7.60 14.98
N VAL A 103 9.15 -6.77 13.96
CA VAL A 103 10.20 -6.40 13.02
C VAL A 103 10.53 -4.93 13.23
N ILE A 104 11.76 -4.67 13.63
CA ILE A 104 12.33 -3.35 13.86
C ILE A 104 12.96 -2.89 12.55
N VAL A 105 12.73 -1.63 12.20
CA VAL A 105 13.32 -1.01 11.01
C VAL A 105 14.44 -0.08 11.43
N ARG A 106 15.62 -0.27 10.82
CA ARG A 106 16.82 0.53 11.09
C ARG A 106 17.32 1.24 9.84
N ASN A 107 17.92 2.40 10.01
CA ASN A 107 18.65 3.05 8.93
C ASN A 107 20.00 2.35 8.68
N THR A 108 20.73 2.78 7.66
CA THR A 108 22.09 2.27 7.35
C THR A 108 23.10 2.57 8.47
N ALA A 109 22.83 3.54 9.34
CA ALA A 109 23.61 3.86 10.53
C ALA A 109 23.35 2.90 11.72
N GLY A 110 22.31 2.07 11.63
CA GLY A 110 21.87 1.18 12.71
C GLY A 110 20.92 1.81 13.74
N GLU A 111 20.50 3.07 13.55
CA GLU A 111 19.49 3.72 14.39
C GLU A 111 18.09 3.16 14.09
N GLU A 112 17.29 2.90 15.13
CA GLU A 112 15.89 2.46 14.99
C GLU A 112 15.04 3.62 14.48
N ILE A 113 14.31 3.38 13.39
CA ILE A 113 13.35 4.33 12.78
C ILE A 113 11.94 4.08 13.34
N GLY A 114 11.60 2.81 13.56
CA GLY A 114 10.30 2.37 14.07
C GLY A 114 10.07 0.88 13.87
N ARG A 115 8.80 0.47 13.99
CA ARG A 115 8.39 -0.94 13.97
C ARG A 115 7.29 -1.21 12.95
N ILE A 116 7.32 -2.38 12.33
CA ILE A 116 6.27 -2.82 11.41
C ILE A 116 5.02 -3.26 12.19
N GLU A 117 3.84 -3.08 11.59
CA GLU A 117 2.58 -3.58 12.14
C GLU A 117 2.65 -5.08 12.54
N PRO A 118 2.08 -5.47 13.69
CA PRO A 118 2.24 -6.82 14.23
C PRO A 118 1.81 -7.95 13.28
N ARG A 119 0.75 -7.75 12.50
CA ARG A 119 0.25 -8.77 11.55
C ARG A 119 1.25 -9.03 10.44
N LEU A 120 1.79 -7.95 9.86
CA LEU A 120 2.79 -8.04 8.81
C LEU A 120 4.13 -8.53 9.35
N ALA A 121 4.53 -8.07 10.54
CA ALA A 121 5.75 -8.49 11.21
C ALA A 121 5.79 -10.01 11.45
N ASN A 122 4.74 -10.60 12.02
CA ASN A 122 4.67 -12.05 12.24
C ASN A 122 4.78 -12.83 10.92
N ARG A 123 4.14 -12.34 9.85
CA ARG A 123 4.23 -12.96 8.53
C ARG A 123 5.66 -12.88 8.00
N LEU A 124 6.25 -11.68 8.00
CA LEU A 124 7.63 -11.45 7.55
C LEU A 124 8.63 -12.34 8.28
N ILE A 125 8.49 -12.50 9.61
CA ILE A 125 9.34 -13.40 10.40
C ILE A 125 9.23 -14.84 9.90
N ASN A 126 8.00 -15.37 9.75
CA ASN A 126 7.80 -16.75 9.28
C ASN A 126 8.43 -17.01 7.89
N PHE A 127 8.38 -16.04 6.99
CA PHE A 127 8.99 -16.18 5.66
C PHE A 127 10.51 -15.95 5.69
N MET A 128 11.02 -15.03 6.52
CA MET A 128 12.47 -14.86 6.75
C MET A 128 13.09 -16.12 7.34
N ASP A 129 12.43 -16.75 8.32
CA ASP A 129 12.83 -18.04 8.90
C ASP A 129 12.79 -19.16 7.84
N GLY A 130 11.88 -19.06 6.88
CA GLY A 130 11.79 -19.94 5.70
C GLY A 130 12.90 -19.72 4.66
N GLY A 131 13.75 -18.71 4.83
CA GLY A 131 14.88 -18.38 3.96
C GLY A 131 14.63 -17.25 2.96
N ASN A 132 13.46 -16.60 2.99
CA ASN A 132 13.18 -15.48 2.09
C ASN A 132 13.95 -14.22 2.52
N ARG A 133 14.31 -13.40 1.53
CA ARG A 133 14.99 -12.11 1.76
C ARG A 133 14.15 -10.97 1.24
N TYR A 134 14.18 -9.87 1.99
CA TYR A 134 13.38 -8.69 1.72
C TYR A 134 14.24 -7.45 1.67
N ALA A 135 13.98 -6.59 0.70
CA ALA A 135 14.43 -5.21 0.70
C ALA A 135 13.30 -4.28 1.14
N ALA A 136 13.67 -3.20 1.81
CA ALA A 136 12.73 -2.19 2.26
C ALA A 136 13.24 -0.78 1.97
N ALA A 137 12.32 0.08 1.56
CA ALA A 137 12.55 1.46 1.16
C ALA A 137 11.59 2.41 1.87
N VAL A 138 12.03 3.62 2.21
CA VAL A 138 11.12 4.68 2.61
C VAL A 138 10.37 5.23 1.40
N ARG A 139 9.05 5.04 1.36
CA ARG A 139 8.21 5.49 0.23
C ARG A 139 7.68 6.90 0.44
N ASN A 140 7.22 7.22 1.64
CA ASN A 140 6.68 8.54 1.97
C ASN A 140 6.85 8.82 3.47
N MET A 141 7.06 10.10 3.82
CA MET A 141 7.10 10.60 5.19
C MET A 141 6.27 11.88 5.30
N GLU A 142 5.11 11.82 5.95
CA GLU A 142 4.21 12.96 6.11
C GLU A 142 3.51 12.95 7.46
N GLN A 143 3.35 14.14 8.07
CA GLN A 143 2.53 14.33 9.27
C GLN A 143 2.86 13.37 10.44
N GLY A 144 4.14 13.04 10.63
CA GLY A 144 4.53 12.08 11.67
C GLY A 144 4.13 10.63 11.35
N GLN A 145 3.92 10.32 10.06
CA GLN A 145 3.71 8.98 9.55
C GLN A 145 4.81 8.64 8.55
N VAL A 146 5.44 7.48 8.73
CA VAL A 146 6.43 6.95 7.80
C VAL A 146 5.85 5.71 7.15
N ARG A 147 5.76 5.73 5.81
CA ARG A 147 5.35 4.58 5.01
C ARG A 147 6.56 3.95 4.34
N LEU A 148 6.70 2.65 4.54
CA LEU A 148 7.71 1.82 3.91
C LEU A 148 7.10 0.99 2.80
N MET A 149 7.90 0.76 1.78
CA MET A 149 7.66 -0.26 0.77
C MET A 149 8.60 -1.42 1.05
N ILE A 150 8.06 -2.64 1.09
CA ILE A 150 8.81 -3.87 1.32
C ILE A 150 8.62 -4.76 0.10
N ARG A 151 9.72 -5.29 -0.43
CA ARG A 151 9.74 -6.15 -1.59
C ARG A 151 10.50 -7.43 -1.28
N GLU A 152 9.97 -8.56 -1.73
CA GLU A 152 10.69 -9.83 -1.75
C GLU A 152 11.77 -9.80 -2.84
N GLU A 153 13.03 -9.92 -2.45
CA GLU A 153 14.17 -10.04 -3.36
C GLU A 153 14.48 -11.49 -3.69
N TYR A 154 14.23 -12.39 -2.74
CA TYR A 154 14.52 -13.80 -2.89
C TYR A 154 13.45 -14.64 -2.21
N GLN A 155 12.88 -15.57 -2.97
CA GLN A 155 11.99 -16.61 -2.47
C GLN A 155 12.77 -17.92 -2.38
N HIS A 156 12.85 -18.49 -1.17
CA HIS A 156 13.48 -19.78 -0.98
C HIS A 156 12.54 -20.91 -1.48
N PRO A 157 13.07 -22.02 -2.04
CA PRO A 157 12.25 -23.13 -2.53
C PRO A 157 11.28 -23.71 -1.50
N ASN A 158 11.61 -23.64 -0.20
CA ASN A 158 10.72 -24.10 0.88
C ASN A 158 9.42 -23.28 1.00
N MET A 159 9.40 -22.06 0.46
CA MET A 159 8.25 -21.16 0.45
C MET A 159 7.58 -21.06 -0.93
N PHE A 160 7.94 -21.96 -1.85
CA PHE A 160 7.37 -22.00 -3.20
C PHE A 160 5.84 -22.19 -3.14
N GLY A 161 5.10 -21.43 -3.96
CA GLY A 161 3.64 -21.42 -3.96
C GLY A 161 2.97 -20.58 -2.86
N LYS A 162 3.73 -20.04 -1.89
CA LYS A 162 3.21 -19.10 -0.87
C LYS A 162 3.68 -17.67 -1.19
N VAL A 163 2.73 -16.76 -1.39
CA VAL A 163 3.04 -15.33 -1.62
C VAL A 163 3.39 -14.63 -0.30
N SER A 164 4.42 -13.79 -0.30
CA SER A 164 4.80 -13.03 0.89
C SER A 164 3.74 -12.00 1.28
N PHE A 165 3.08 -11.37 0.31
CA PHE A 165 2.08 -10.33 0.56
C PHE A 165 0.81 -10.59 -0.25
N PRO A 166 -0.27 -11.13 0.35
CA PRO A 166 -1.54 -11.25 -0.36
C PRO A 166 -2.04 -9.85 -0.72
N ALA A 167 -2.65 -9.71 -1.92
CA ALA A 167 -3.22 -8.44 -2.35
C ALA A 167 -4.20 -7.93 -1.29
N GLN A 168 -4.00 -6.68 -0.87
CA GLN A 168 -4.72 -6.08 0.25
C GLN A 168 -6.16 -5.77 -0.21
N GLY A 169 -7.05 -6.75 -0.01
CA GLY A 169 -8.49 -6.66 -0.20
C GLY A 169 -9.15 -7.76 0.61
N GLY A 170 -9.73 -7.40 1.75
CA GLY A 170 -10.44 -8.31 2.63
C GLY A 170 -9.88 -8.38 4.05
N GLY A 171 -9.94 -7.25 4.76
CA GLY A 171 -10.40 -7.32 6.14
C GLY A 171 -11.86 -7.73 6.16
N ASP A 172 -12.15 -8.93 5.69
CA ASP A 172 -13.29 -9.69 6.15
C ASP A 172 -12.98 -11.14 5.84
N THR A 173 -13.25 -11.96 6.83
CA THR A 173 -13.45 -13.36 6.60
C THR A 173 -14.48 -13.54 5.49
N ILE A 174 -14.05 -13.84 4.26
CA ILE A 174 -14.76 -14.89 3.53
C ILE A 174 -14.42 -16.15 4.29
N ARG A 175 -15.11 -16.32 5.44
CA ARG A 175 -15.32 -17.63 6.03
C ARG A 175 -15.85 -18.43 4.86
N ALA A 176 -15.11 -19.47 4.52
CA ALA A 176 -15.62 -20.61 3.80
C ALA A 176 -16.73 -21.26 4.67
N TYR A 177 -17.84 -20.56 4.84
CA TYR A 177 -19.13 -21.23 4.90
C TYR A 177 -19.30 -21.71 3.45
N THR A 178 -18.89 -22.91 3.07
CA THR A 178 -19.65 -24.10 3.49
C THR A 178 -21.08 -23.67 3.83
N LYS A 179 -21.80 -23.18 2.82
CA LYS A 179 -23.26 -23.32 2.77
C LYS A 179 -23.54 -24.80 2.49
N ASP A 180 -23.10 -25.64 3.43
CA ASP A 180 -23.61 -26.99 3.65
C ASP A 180 -24.64 -26.89 4.79
N SER A 181 -25.51 -25.88 4.71
CA SER A 181 -26.74 -25.86 5.49
C SER A 181 -27.79 -26.53 4.62
N MET A 182 -27.68 -27.86 4.60
CA MET A 182 -28.81 -28.77 4.72
C MET A 182 -30.15 -28.10 4.44
N LEU A 183 -30.60 -28.22 3.19
CA LEU A 183 -32.02 -28.26 2.87
C LEU A 183 -32.60 -29.48 3.61
N ARG A 184 -32.89 -29.31 4.91
CA ARG A 184 -33.93 -30.08 5.58
C ARG A 184 -35.26 -29.50 5.09
N TYR A 185 -35.72 -30.00 3.95
CA TYR A 185 -37.16 -30.09 3.72
C TYR A 185 -37.64 -31.31 4.47
N ASP A 186 -38.01 -31.10 5.72
CA ASP A 186 -38.83 -32.04 6.46
C ASP A 186 -40.01 -31.24 7.03
N ARG A 187 -41.12 -31.33 6.30
CA ARG A 187 -42.46 -31.03 6.79
C ARG A 187 -43.43 -31.86 5.95
N GLU A 188 -43.56 -33.12 6.36
CA GLU A 188 -44.85 -33.83 6.52
C GLU A 188 -45.96 -32.82 6.88
N ASP A 189 -47.21 -32.91 6.47
CA ASP A 189 -48.02 -33.73 5.58
C ASP A 189 -49.35 -32.92 5.54
N GLU A 190 -50.12 -32.97 4.46
CA GLU A 190 -51.56 -33.20 4.56
C GLU A 190 -52.15 -33.38 3.16
N ASP A 191 -52.69 -34.58 3.00
CA ASP A 191 -53.42 -35.12 1.85
C ASP A 191 -54.64 -34.29 1.47
N GLU A 192 -54.91 -34.14 0.17
CA GLU A 192 -56.29 -34.30 -0.33
C GLU A 192 -56.35 -34.56 -1.84
N LEU A 193 -56.50 -35.86 -2.15
CA LEU A 193 -57.51 -36.47 -3.03
C LEU A 193 -57.75 -35.95 -4.47
N LEU A 194 -57.55 -36.88 -5.42
CA LEU A 194 -58.39 -37.17 -6.62
C LEU A 194 -58.44 -36.06 -7.70
N ASN A 195 -58.38 -36.30 -9.00
CA ASN A 195 -58.88 -37.41 -9.78
C ASN A 195 -58.33 -37.36 -11.23
N GLU A 196 -58.40 -38.52 -11.88
CA GLU A 196 -58.57 -38.84 -13.32
C GLU A 196 -58.30 -37.79 -14.42
N ASP A 197 -57.49 -38.24 -15.40
CA ASP A 197 -57.70 -38.18 -16.84
C ASP A 197 -58.41 -36.95 -17.44
N GLU A 198 -57.71 -36.18 -18.28
CA GLU A 198 -58.29 -35.81 -19.58
C GLU A 198 -57.26 -35.35 -20.63
N TYR A 199 -57.47 -35.87 -21.82
CA TYR A 199 -56.80 -35.64 -23.10
C TYR A 199 -57.31 -34.33 -23.76
N TYR A 200 -56.66 -33.96 -24.87
CA TYR A 200 -57.12 -33.08 -25.98
C TYR A 200 -56.79 -31.57 -25.82
N ASP A 201 -55.83 -31.04 -26.58
CA ASP A 201 -55.90 -30.53 -27.98
C ASP A 201 -56.59 -29.17 -28.08
N GLY A 202 -56.03 -28.27 -28.89
CA GLY A 202 -56.70 -27.00 -29.19
C GLY A 202 -55.78 -25.83 -29.46
N THR A 203 -55.16 -25.85 -30.65
CA THR A 203 -55.12 -24.73 -31.62
C THR A 203 -54.45 -23.40 -31.25
N ASP A 204 -53.44 -23.09 -32.07
CA ASP A 204 -53.08 -21.76 -32.58
C ASP A 204 -54.27 -20.79 -32.70
N GLU A 205 -54.07 -19.55 -32.25
CA GLU A 205 -54.24 -18.40 -33.15
C GLU A 205 -53.39 -17.19 -32.67
N PRO A 206 -52.88 -16.37 -33.60
CA PRO A 206 -51.96 -15.27 -33.33
C PRO A 206 -52.70 -13.92 -33.28
N ASP A 207 -52.38 -13.06 -32.32
CA ASP A 207 -52.80 -11.66 -32.37
C ASP A 207 -51.64 -10.75 -32.78
N GLU A 208 -51.84 -10.18 -33.96
CA GLU A 208 -51.07 -9.15 -34.64
C GLU A 208 -50.97 -7.84 -33.84
N MET A 209 -49.76 -7.27 -33.93
CA MET A 209 -49.43 -5.84 -34.12
C MET A 209 -50.32 -4.77 -33.50
N THR A 210 -49.70 -3.93 -32.68
CA THR A 210 -49.78 -2.47 -32.81
C THR A 210 -48.56 -1.81 -32.14
N GLU A 211 -47.46 -1.70 -32.89
CA GLU A 211 -46.47 -0.64 -32.70
C GLU A 211 -46.79 0.47 -33.70
N ILE A 212 -46.84 1.72 -33.23
CA ILE A 212 -46.38 2.96 -33.89
C ILE A 212 -46.87 4.13 -33.01
N ASP A 213 -45.94 4.83 -32.37
CA ASP A 213 -45.60 6.23 -32.67
C ASP A 213 -44.63 6.75 -31.61
N PHE A 214 -43.42 7.09 -32.03
CA PHE A 214 -42.54 7.98 -31.26
C PHE A 214 -42.10 9.12 -32.16
N GLU A 215 -42.66 10.29 -31.86
CA GLU A 215 -42.23 11.58 -32.39
C GLU A 215 -40.74 11.82 -32.07
N GLY A 216 -40.03 12.38 -33.03
CA GLY A 216 -38.61 12.68 -32.89
C GLY A 216 -38.09 13.55 -34.02
N ASN A 217 -38.66 14.75 -34.07
CA ASN A 217 -38.26 15.90 -34.88
C ASN A 217 -36.73 16.14 -34.82
N GLU A 218 -36.04 16.26 -35.96
CA GLU A 218 -34.83 17.06 -36.05
C GLU A 218 -34.60 17.58 -37.48
N THR A 219 -34.39 18.89 -37.52
CA THR A 219 -34.31 19.83 -38.62
C THR A 219 -32.94 19.86 -39.32
N GLU A 220 -33.02 20.19 -40.62
CA GLU A 220 -32.14 21.07 -41.40
C GLU A 220 -30.65 20.73 -41.58
N GLU A 221 -30.28 20.45 -42.83
CA GLU A 221 -29.34 21.27 -43.61
C GLU A 221 -29.66 21.17 -45.12
#